data_AF-A0A2E1ZUW1-F1
#
_entry.id   AF-A0A2E1ZUW1-F1
#
_cell.length_a   1.000
_cell.length_b   1.000
_cell.length_c   1.000
_cell.angle_alpha   90.00
_cell.angle_beta   90.00
_cell.angle_gamma   90.00
#
_symmetry.space_group_name_H-M   'P 1'
#
loop_
_entity.id
_entity.type
_entity.pdbx_description
1 polymer ?
#
loop_
_entity_poly.entity_id
_entity_poly.type
_entity_poly.pdbx_seq_one_letter_code
_entity_poly.pdbx_strand_id
1 'polypeptide(L)'
;MALSWELTIYISDTDGVAANDYLTLGVCESCHDGFHYGEDIYDIPTFGGQYTDIQFSNLNWLGSIDSNNNQCESPEFSQDKKSIHPPSDLLQWKIRGSVEGHNSNLLLSWEMEDLSEDYEVFLYIGNISYNMRVIDSIELSSNDLYTTE
;
A
#
# COMPACT_ATOMS: atom_id res chain seq x y z
N MET A 1 15.80 -19.91 4.84
CA MET A 1 14.52 -19.97 4.12
C MET A 1 13.97 -18.58 4.16
N ALA A 2 13.86 -17.95 3.01
CA ALA A 2 13.27 -16.64 2.87
C ALA A 2 11.76 -16.87 2.89
N LEU A 3 11.10 -16.50 3.98
CA LEU A 3 9.65 -16.65 4.09
C LEU A 3 9.03 -15.49 3.33
N SER A 4 8.43 -15.77 2.18
CA SER A 4 7.48 -14.85 1.55
C SER A 4 6.47 -14.40 2.61
N TRP A 5 6.09 -13.13 2.58
CA TRP A 5 5.10 -12.58 3.50
C TRP A 5 4.22 -11.57 2.80
N GLU A 6 3.02 -11.41 3.32
CA GLU A 6 2.04 -10.44 2.85
C GLU A 6 1.47 -9.61 4.02
N LEU A 7 1.16 -8.36 3.72
CA LEU A 7 0.47 -7.42 4.59
C LEU A 7 -0.65 -6.75 3.78
N THR A 8 -1.85 -6.76 4.33
CA THR A 8 -2.99 -6.01 3.77
C THR A 8 -3.29 -4.80 4.63
N ILE A 9 -3.39 -3.63 4.01
CA ILE A 9 -3.81 -2.38 4.63
C ILE A 9 -5.23 -2.09 4.19
N TYR A 10 -6.11 -1.79 5.13
CA TYR A 10 -7.51 -1.43 4.88
C TYR A 10 -7.75 0.02 5.26
N ILE A 11 -8.57 0.73 4.48
CA ILE A 11 -9.06 2.06 4.82
C ILE A 11 -10.58 2.10 4.75
N SER A 12 -11.19 2.73 5.75
CA SER A 12 -12.64 2.93 5.82
C SER A 12 -12.98 4.23 6.51
N ASP A 13 -14.11 4.83 6.18
CA ASP A 13 -14.61 5.97 6.95
C ASP A 13 -15.26 5.51 8.27
N THR A 14 -15.18 6.33 9.31
CA THR A 14 -15.71 5.98 10.64
C THR A 14 -17.23 6.05 10.76
N ASP A 15 -17.91 6.72 9.83
CA ASP A 15 -19.36 6.93 9.83
C ASP A 15 -20.11 5.88 9.00
N GLY A 16 -19.39 5.06 8.22
CA GLY A 16 -19.92 4.03 7.33
C GLY A 16 -20.71 4.58 6.13
N VAL A 17 -20.31 5.74 5.60
CA VAL A 17 -21.04 6.45 4.54
C VAL A 17 -20.40 6.32 3.15
N ALA A 18 -19.14 5.92 3.09
CA ALA A 18 -18.31 5.85 1.90
C ALA A 18 -17.90 4.41 1.59
N ALA A 19 -17.54 4.16 0.34
CA ALA A 19 -16.86 2.92 -0.02
C ALA A 19 -15.45 2.89 0.60
N ASN A 20 -15.07 1.69 1.03
CA ASN A 20 -13.77 1.38 1.60
C ASN A 20 -12.82 0.87 0.51
N ASP A 21 -11.53 0.84 0.84
CA ASP A 21 -10.50 0.34 -0.07
C ASP A 21 -9.38 -0.40 0.69
N TYR A 22 -8.52 -1.11 -0.03
CA TYR A 22 -7.41 -1.86 0.56
C TYR A 22 -6.22 -2.03 -0.39
N LEU A 23 -5.04 -2.20 0.20
CA LEU A 23 -3.79 -2.49 -0.49
C LEU A 23 -3.17 -3.76 0.00
N THR A 24 -2.51 -4.49 -0.91
CA THR A 24 -1.72 -5.67 -0.57
C THR A 24 -0.26 -5.43 -0.91
N LEU A 25 0.63 -5.53 0.06
CA LEU A 25 2.09 -5.51 -0.16
C LEU A 25 2.75 -6.76 0.41
N GLY A 26 3.97 -7.05 -0.04
CA GLY A 26 4.71 -8.18 0.48
C GLY A 26 6.00 -8.46 -0.24
N VAL A 27 6.61 -9.59 0.09
CA VAL A 27 7.77 -10.13 -0.63
C VAL A 27 7.53 -11.56 -1.04
N CYS A 28 8.09 -11.98 -2.18
CA CYS A 28 8.01 -13.37 -2.62
C CYS A 28 9.24 -13.83 -3.41
N GLU A 29 9.46 -15.15 -3.50
CA GLU A 29 10.66 -15.73 -4.13
C GLU A 29 10.83 -15.38 -5.63
N SER A 30 9.74 -15.13 -6.34
CA SER A 30 9.75 -14.79 -7.78
C SER A 30 9.30 -13.35 -8.05
N CYS A 31 9.27 -12.51 -7.00
CA CYS A 31 8.88 -11.11 -7.09
C CYS A 31 10.07 -10.21 -7.48
N HIS A 32 9.79 -8.97 -7.90
CA HIS A 32 10.76 -8.04 -8.47
C HIS A 32 10.68 -6.66 -7.79
N ASP A 33 11.81 -5.95 -7.63
CA ASP A 33 11.82 -4.62 -6.98
C ASP A 33 11.38 -3.46 -7.91
N GLY A 34 10.79 -3.78 -9.05
CA GLY A 34 10.31 -2.86 -10.06
C GLY A 34 9.12 -3.48 -10.79
N PHE A 35 8.44 -2.67 -11.60
CA PHE A 35 7.23 -3.11 -12.29
C PHE A 35 7.35 -4.49 -12.94
N HIS A 36 6.43 -5.37 -12.57
CA HIS A 36 6.25 -6.67 -13.20
C HIS A 36 4.75 -6.98 -13.36
N TYR A 37 4.29 -7.09 -14.60
CA TYR A 37 2.88 -7.27 -14.88
C TYR A 37 2.35 -8.62 -14.36
N GLY A 38 1.25 -8.58 -13.61
CA GLY A 38 0.62 -9.77 -13.01
C GLY A 38 1.16 -10.13 -11.62
N GLU A 39 2.28 -9.53 -11.22
CA GLU A 39 2.75 -9.46 -9.83
C GLU A 39 2.23 -8.17 -9.19
N ASP A 40 2.51 -7.03 -9.83
CA ASP A 40 1.91 -5.75 -9.48
C ASP A 40 0.54 -5.63 -10.14
N ILE A 41 -0.48 -5.32 -9.33
CA ILE A 41 -1.86 -5.21 -9.80
C ILE A 41 -2.21 -3.74 -9.86
N TYR A 42 -2.56 -3.26 -11.06
CA TYR A 42 -3.03 -1.90 -11.24
C TYR A 42 -4.20 -1.59 -10.31
N ASP A 43 -4.20 -0.37 -9.81
CA ASP A 43 -5.35 0.14 -9.10
C ASP A 43 -6.51 0.36 -10.09
N ILE A 44 -7.71 -0.04 -9.68
CA ILE A 44 -8.89 0.09 -10.54
C ILE A 44 -9.59 1.37 -10.12
N PRO A 45 -9.81 2.34 -11.04
CA PRO A 45 -10.41 3.61 -10.66
C PRO A 45 -11.75 3.43 -9.95
N THR A 46 -11.90 4.09 -8.80
CA THR A 46 -13.15 4.12 -8.06
C THR A 46 -14.16 5.05 -8.75
N PHE A 47 -15.35 4.52 -9.09
CA PHE A 47 -16.37 5.25 -9.83
C PHE A 47 -17.66 5.47 -9.03
N GLY A 48 -18.00 6.75 -8.81
CA GLY A 48 -19.29 7.21 -8.30
C GLY A 48 -19.51 7.00 -6.80
N GLY A 49 -20.42 7.78 -6.22
CA GLY A 49 -20.71 7.74 -4.78
C GLY A 49 -19.65 8.46 -3.92
N GLN A 50 -19.75 8.28 -2.60
CA GLN A 50 -18.75 8.70 -1.62
C GLN A 50 -17.75 7.55 -1.45
N TYR A 51 -16.45 7.84 -1.42
CA TYR A 51 -15.42 6.82 -1.25
C TYR A 51 -14.17 7.36 -0.56
N THR A 52 -13.45 6.46 0.09
CA THR A 52 -12.04 6.62 0.45
C THR A 52 -11.24 5.61 -0.36
N ASP A 53 -10.12 6.05 -0.93
CA ASP A 53 -9.32 5.32 -1.90
C ASP A 53 -7.85 5.41 -1.52
N ILE A 54 -7.10 4.32 -1.65
CA ILE A 54 -5.65 4.25 -1.42
C ILE A 54 -4.96 3.45 -2.53
N GLN A 55 -3.80 3.93 -2.97
CA GLN A 55 -3.02 3.29 -4.04
C GLN A 55 -1.53 3.39 -3.76
N PHE A 56 -0.76 2.38 -4.16
CA PHE A 56 0.68 2.55 -4.33
C PHE A 56 0.96 3.51 -5.48
N SER A 57 1.95 4.39 -5.31
CA SER A 57 2.34 5.38 -6.33
C SER A 57 3.80 5.25 -6.73
N ASN A 58 4.04 4.58 -7.87
CA ASN A 58 5.35 4.30 -8.43
C ASN A 58 5.54 5.04 -9.77
N LEU A 59 5.55 6.38 -9.74
CA LEU A 59 5.67 7.24 -10.93
C LEU A 59 6.89 6.93 -11.82
N ASN A 60 7.99 6.47 -11.23
CA ASN A 60 9.20 6.10 -11.95
C ASN A 60 9.07 4.81 -12.77
N TRP A 61 8.03 4.02 -12.54
CA TRP A 61 7.77 2.80 -13.31
C TRP A 61 7.07 3.08 -14.63
N LEU A 62 6.35 4.21 -14.75
CA LEU A 62 5.58 4.52 -15.95
C LEU A 62 6.44 4.46 -17.21
N GLY A 63 6.02 3.65 -18.18
CA GLY A 63 6.72 3.43 -19.44
C GLY A 63 7.90 2.47 -19.39
N SER A 64 8.30 1.96 -18.20
CA SER A 64 9.26 0.86 -18.09
C SER A 64 8.72 -0.43 -18.71
N ILE A 65 9.62 -1.32 -19.11
CA ILE A 65 9.28 -2.61 -19.73
C ILE A 65 9.84 -3.72 -18.84
N ASP A 66 8.98 -4.65 -18.42
CA ASP A 66 9.36 -5.79 -17.59
C ASP A 66 10.12 -6.87 -18.39
N SER A 67 10.57 -7.93 -17.71
CA SER A 67 11.28 -9.04 -18.35
C SER A 67 10.43 -9.88 -19.30
N ASN A 68 9.10 -9.71 -19.27
CA ASN A 68 8.12 -10.37 -20.14
C ASN A 68 7.66 -9.46 -21.30
N ASN A 69 8.30 -8.29 -21.46
CA ASN A 69 8.02 -7.31 -22.49
C ASN A 69 6.64 -6.63 -22.35
N ASN A 70 6.10 -6.55 -21.12
CA ASN A 70 4.95 -5.72 -20.80
C ASN A 70 5.40 -4.32 -20.40
N GLN A 71 4.70 -3.30 -20.86
CA GLN A 71 4.97 -1.92 -20.50
C GLN A 71 4.10 -1.50 -19.32
N CYS A 72 4.66 -0.74 -18.39
CA CYS A 72 3.90 -0.09 -17.33
C CYS A 72 3.09 1.08 -17.90
N GLU A 73 1.77 1.02 -17.79
CA GLU A 73 0.82 1.98 -18.39
C GLU A 73 0.21 2.94 -17.36
N SER A 74 0.30 2.62 -16.06
CA SER A 74 -0.20 3.44 -14.96
C SER A 74 0.80 3.40 -13.79
N PRO A 75 0.98 4.51 -13.04
CA PRO A 75 1.82 4.52 -11.85
C PRO A 75 1.08 4.09 -10.56
N GLU A 76 -0.20 3.73 -10.66
CA GLU A 76 -1.11 3.47 -9.54
C GLU A 76 -1.43 1.98 -9.44
N PHE A 77 -1.23 1.40 -8.24
CA PHE A 77 -1.34 -0.04 -8.00
C PHE A 77 -2.10 -0.35 -6.70
N SER A 78 -2.95 -1.38 -6.73
CA SER A 78 -3.60 -1.96 -5.56
C SER A 78 -2.76 -3.06 -4.88
N GLN A 79 -1.80 -3.62 -5.63
CA GLN A 79 -0.81 -4.58 -5.13
C GLN A 79 0.59 -4.25 -5.64
N ASP A 80 1.58 -4.22 -4.74
CA ASP A 80 3.01 -4.08 -5.05
C ASP A 80 3.77 -5.09 -4.20
N LYS A 81 4.42 -6.06 -4.85
CA LYS A 81 5.28 -7.05 -4.20
C LYS A 81 6.74 -6.81 -4.59
N LYS A 82 7.66 -7.21 -3.71
CA LYS A 82 9.10 -7.04 -3.93
C LYS A 82 9.83 -8.36 -3.82
N SER A 83 11.04 -8.42 -4.37
CA SER A 83 11.89 -9.58 -4.18
C SER A 83 12.27 -9.74 -2.71
N ILE A 84 12.74 -10.92 -2.29
CA ILE A 84 13.12 -11.13 -0.89
C ILE A 84 14.51 -10.55 -0.63
N HIS A 85 14.60 -9.67 0.36
CA HIS A 85 15.85 -9.06 0.83
C HIS A 85 16.21 -9.51 2.26
N PRO A 86 17.48 -9.43 2.65
CA PRO A 86 17.90 -9.59 4.04
C PRO A 86 17.16 -8.63 4.98
N PRO A 87 16.91 -8.98 6.26
CA PRO A 87 16.23 -8.10 7.22
C PRO A 87 16.93 -6.74 7.47
N SER A 88 18.21 -6.61 7.10
CA SER A 88 18.97 -5.36 7.19
C SER A 88 18.60 -4.32 6.13
N ASP A 89 17.94 -4.73 5.05
CA ASP A 89 17.67 -3.89 3.91
C ASP A 89 16.32 -3.18 4.10
N LEU A 90 16.28 -1.88 3.85
CA LEU A 90 15.05 -1.10 3.94
C LEU A 90 14.21 -1.31 2.67
N LEU A 91 13.03 -1.89 2.85
CA LEU A 91 11.99 -1.93 1.83
C LEU A 91 10.94 -0.85 2.11
N GLN A 92 10.54 -0.13 1.06
CA GLN A 92 9.60 0.96 1.16
C GLN A 92 8.52 0.84 0.09
N TRP A 93 7.28 1.04 0.51
CA TRP A 93 6.12 1.22 -0.35
C TRP A 93 5.57 2.63 -0.16
N LYS A 94 5.30 3.32 -1.27
CA LYS A 94 4.75 4.67 -1.24
C LYS A 94 3.25 4.60 -1.49
N ILE A 95 2.48 4.95 -0.48
CA ILE A 95 1.01 4.94 -0.54
C ILE A 95 0.52 6.37 -0.66
N ARG A 96 -0.47 6.57 -1.53
CA ARG A 96 -1.29 7.77 -1.60
C ARG A 96 -2.72 7.39 -1.26
N GLY A 97 -3.51 8.40 -0.91
CA GLY A 97 -4.94 8.19 -0.77
C GLY A 97 -5.73 9.44 -1.11
N SER A 98 -7.03 9.25 -1.30
CA SER A 98 -7.97 10.32 -1.57
C SER A 98 -9.32 10.04 -0.92
N VAL A 99 -10.07 11.12 -0.67
CA VAL A 99 -11.44 11.07 -0.18
C VAL A 99 -12.31 11.87 -1.14
N GLU A 100 -13.46 11.30 -1.52
CA GLU A 100 -14.45 11.96 -2.34
C GLU A 100 -15.83 11.96 -1.67
N GLY A 101 -16.45 13.13 -1.60
CA GLY A 101 -17.85 13.28 -1.21
C GLY A 101 -18.15 13.13 0.29
N HIS A 102 -17.18 12.86 1.16
CA HIS A 102 -17.37 12.85 2.62
C HIS A 102 -16.21 13.54 3.36
N ASN A 103 -16.38 13.78 4.66
CA ASN A 103 -15.41 14.45 5.52
C ASN A 103 -15.22 13.76 6.88
N SER A 104 -15.72 12.53 7.00
CA SER A 104 -15.55 11.66 8.16
C SER A 104 -14.06 11.39 8.42
N ASN A 105 -13.75 11.08 9.68
CA ASN A 105 -12.45 10.51 9.99
C ASN A 105 -12.32 9.13 9.33
N LEU A 106 -11.09 8.69 9.20
CA LEU A 106 -10.73 7.43 8.54
C LEU A 106 -10.13 6.49 9.59
N LEU A 107 -10.47 5.22 9.48
CA LEU A 107 -9.79 4.14 10.16
C LEU A 107 -8.87 3.47 9.15
N LEU A 108 -7.56 3.50 9.43
CA LEU A 108 -6.57 2.73 8.70
C LEU A 108 -6.17 1.55 9.59
N SER A 109 -6.35 0.33 9.11
CA SER A 109 -5.97 -0.89 9.83
C SER A 109 -5.15 -1.80 8.94
N TRP A 110 -4.51 -2.80 9.53
CA TRP A 110 -3.71 -3.75 8.77
C TRP A 110 -3.76 -5.15 9.36
N GLU A 111 -3.63 -6.12 8.47
CA GLU A 111 -3.44 -7.54 8.80
C GLU A 111 -2.15 -8.01 8.15
N MET A 112 -1.29 -8.67 8.92
CA MET A 112 0.02 -9.14 8.47
C MET A 112 0.14 -10.63 8.76
N GLU A 113 0.73 -11.36 7.83
CA GLU A 113 1.14 -12.74 8.09
C GLU A 113 2.19 -12.84 9.20
N ASP A 114 2.39 -14.04 9.75
CA ASP A 114 3.41 -14.26 10.78
C ASP A 114 4.80 -14.03 10.18
N LEU A 115 5.42 -12.91 10.55
CA LEU A 115 6.69 -12.44 10.03
C LEU A 115 7.75 -12.50 11.13
N SER A 116 8.95 -13.01 10.81
CA SER A 116 10.09 -13.07 11.75
C SER A 116 10.27 -11.76 12.53
N GLU A 117 10.55 -11.88 13.83
CA GLU A 117 10.83 -10.74 14.73
C GLU A 117 12.03 -9.90 14.28
N ASP A 118 12.87 -10.43 13.37
CA ASP A 118 13.98 -9.68 12.77
C ASP A 118 13.51 -8.53 11.85
N TYR A 119 12.24 -8.55 11.39
CA TYR A 119 11.69 -7.49 10.55
C TYR A 119 10.96 -6.45 11.40
N GLU A 120 11.44 -5.21 11.33
CA GLU A 120 10.73 -4.06 11.86
C GLU A 120 9.77 -3.49 10.81
N VAL A 121 8.48 -3.38 11.16
CA VAL A 121 7.44 -2.92 10.23
C VAL A 121 6.78 -1.66 10.78
N PHE A 122 6.90 -0.58 10.02
CA PHE A 122 6.43 0.75 10.43
C PHE A 122 5.62 1.41 9.32
N LEU A 123 4.52 2.05 9.73
CA LEU A 123 3.76 2.98 8.90
C LEU A 123 4.19 4.41 9.22
N TYR A 124 4.44 5.20 8.19
CA TYR A 124 4.79 6.62 8.33
C TYR A 124 3.70 7.49 7.71
N ILE A 125 3.22 8.48 8.48
CA ILE A 125 2.30 9.51 8.01
C ILE A 125 2.93 10.86 8.34
N GLY A 126 3.42 11.55 7.32
CA GLY A 126 4.30 12.71 7.48
C GLY A 126 5.51 12.33 8.34
N ASN A 127 5.68 13.00 9.47
CA ASN A 127 6.79 12.77 10.41
C ASN A 127 6.44 11.82 11.57
N ILE A 128 5.26 11.21 11.56
CA ILE A 128 4.80 10.31 12.62
C ILE A 128 4.98 8.86 12.17
N SER A 129 5.61 8.05 13.02
CA SER A 129 5.82 6.62 12.80
C SER A 129 4.93 5.78 13.73
N TYR A 130 4.33 4.73 13.19
CA TYR A 130 3.52 3.76 13.92
C TYR A 130 4.14 2.37 13.79
N ASN A 131 4.42 1.71 14.92
CA ASN A 131 4.91 0.33 14.92
C ASN A 131 3.72 -0.62 14.68
N MET A 132 3.67 -1.19 13.48
CA MET A 132 2.56 -2.03 13.02
C MET A 132 2.50 -3.40 13.69
N ARG A 133 3.52 -3.77 14.47
CA ARG A 133 3.51 -5.00 15.28
C ARG A 133 2.92 -4.81 16.67
N VAL A 134 2.80 -3.55 17.14
CA VAL A 134 2.33 -3.22 18.50
C VAL A 134 0.85 -2.80 18.49
N ILE A 135 0.42 -2.16 17.41
CA ILE A 135 -0.96 -1.74 17.18
C ILE A 135 -1.41 -2.28 15.82
N ASP A 136 -2.73 -2.40 15.63
CA ASP A 136 -3.36 -2.96 14.44
C ASP A 136 -4.12 -1.91 13.60
N SER A 137 -4.26 -0.70 14.14
CA SER A 137 -5.07 0.35 13.55
C SER A 137 -4.73 1.74 14.10
N ILE A 138 -5.06 2.75 13.31
CA ILE A 138 -4.99 4.18 13.66
C ILE A 138 -6.18 4.92 13.07
N GLU A 139 -6.60 5.99 13.75
CA GLU A 139 -7.59 6.93 13.22
C GLU A 139 -6.87 8.13 12.60
N LEU A 140 -7.33 8.57 11.43
CA LEU A 140 -6.76 9.66 10.64
C LEU A 140 -7.84 10.68 10.28
N SER A 141 -7.44 11.93 10.08
CA SER A 141 -8.27 12.87 9.36
C SER A 141 -8.18 12.60 7.86
N SER A 142 -9.25 12.86 7.11
CA SER A 142 -9.20 12.85 5.63
C SER A 142 -8.11 13.77 5.06
N ASN A 143 -7.73 14.83 5.79
CA ASN A 143 -6.64 15.72 5.41
C ASN A 143 -5.26 15.04 5.47
N ASP A 144 -5.09 13.98 6.26
CA ASP A 144 -3.80 13.29 6.42
C ASP A 144 -3.41 12.47 5.18
N LEU A 145 -4.36 12.16 4.29
CA LEU A 145 -4.10 11.49 3.01
C LEU A 145 -3.45 12.40 1.97
N TYR A 146 -3.62 13.72 2.09
CA TYR A 146 -3.06 14.71 1.18
C TYR A 146 -1.65 15.12 1.63
N THR A 147 -0.68 14.20 1.59
CA THR A 147 0.72 14.57 1.84
C THR A 147 1.29 15.29 0.61
N THR A 148 1.78 16.51 0.81
CA THR A 148 2.27 17.42 -0.27
C THR A 148 3.74 17.21 -0.64
N GLU A 149 4.30 16.02 -0.40
CA GLU A 149 5.70 15.70 -0.74
C GLU A 149 5.83 14.68 -1.88
#